data_AF-A0A943QPR5-F1
#
_entry.id   AF-A0A943QPR5-F1
#
_cell.length_a   1.000
_cell.length_b   1.000
_cell.length_c   1.000
_cell.angle_alpha   90.00
_cell.angle_beta   90.00
_cell.angle_gamma   90.00
#
_symmetry.space_group_name_H-M   'P 1'
#
loop_
_entity.id
_entity.type
_entity.pdbx_description
1 polymer ?
#
loop_
_entity_poly.entity_id
_entity_poly.type
_entity_poly.pdbx_seq_one_letter_code
_entity_poly.pdbx_strand_id
1 'polypeptide(L)'
;MKEITFRDLNLKETLLKAIDDLGYINPSQIQAEAIPLAIEGYDIIGQAQTGTGKTAAFGCSIINNIKRGKDISSIILTPTRELAIQIYEELNKLSKYDKLKVLPIYGGDSITRQIKELKRGVDIVVGTPGRVLDLISRKALPLSHVQFLVLDEADEMLNMGFIDDIEEIIKELPSQEERQTLLFSATMPQPIKKLAQNYLKKDYKVVNIKKVSMTVSKITQGFFEVNPKTKFEAFCRVLDLEIPASSIIFCKTKRGVDELVEALQSKSYVAEGMHGDMSQMHRMRTLKRFKEGSLNFLVATDVAARGIDVDGVTHVFNYDLPQDVESYVHRIGRTGRANREGTAYSFVTPREHSMIKQIKNVTKGSIPKLPIPTVQQIIDAKFNKKSKEILKELNDGNFGKYLILANELCENNNPVEVVATLMKMQFDKEMSFDYSKNALESPSSNDVRLFFSIGKRDKLTPKALVTYITERANISGKKVNKVDILESFSFVTVDKDVSQKVLEACSGNKINKRKVNVEVATKRR
;
A
#
# COMPACT_ATOMS: atom_id res chain seq x y z
N MET A 1 27.75 -21.64 8.71
CA MET A 1 26.73 -22.60 8.25
C MET A 1 26.91 -22.76 6.75
N LYS A 2 26.89 -23.99 6.23
CA LYS A 2 26.99 -24.24 4.78
C LYS A 2 25.81 -23.53 4.11
N GLU A 3 26.06 -22.66 3.14
CA GLU A 3 24.97 -22.04 2.37
C GLU A 3 24.22 -23.16 1.63
N ILE A 4 22.94 -23.33 1.93
CA ILE A 4 22.07 -24.29 1.24
C ILE A 4 21.80 -23.73 -0.15
N THR A 5 21.90 -24.58 -1.17
CA THR A 5 21.56 -24.27 -2.56
C THR A 5 20.31 -25.04 -2.98
N PHE A 6 19.69 -24.66 -4.10
CA PHE A 6 18.54 -25.43 -4.62
C PHE A 6 18.88 -26.88 -4.97
N ARG A 7 20.15 -27.18 -5.28
CA ARG A 7 20.61 -28.55 -5.56
C ARG A 7 20.61 -29.43 -4.31
N ASP A 8 20.70 -28.83 -3.12
CA ASP A 8 20.62 -29.56 -1.85
C ASP A 8 19.18 -29.96 -1.49
N LEU A 9 18.16 -29.48 -2.23
CA LEU A 9 16.74 -29.74 -1.96
C LEU A 9 16.18 -30.99 -2.67
N ASN A 10 17.04 -31.79 -3.30
CA ASN A 10 16.69 -33.04 -3.99
C ASN A 10 15.58 -32.88 -5.06
N LEU A 11 15.63 -31.78 -5.80
CA LEU A 11 14.73 -31.50 -6.92
C LEU A 11 15.17 -32.26 -8.18
N LYS A 12 14.22 -32.59 -9.04
CA LYS A 12 14.53 -33.18 -10.35
C LYS A 12 15.35 -32.25 -11.24
N GLU A 13 16.20 -32.84 -12.09
CA GLU A 13 17.13 -32.12 -12.98
C GLU A 13 16.45 -31.11 -13.91
N THR A 14 15.25 -31.43 -14.42
CA THR A 14 14.50 -30.51 -15.29
C THR A 14 14.13 -29.20 -14.58
N LEU A 15 13.78 -29.30 -13.30
CA LEU A 15 13.40 -28.17 -12.47
C LEU A 15 14.63 -27.39 -12.00
N LEU A 16 15.71 -28.08 -11.59
CA LEU A 16 16.99 -27.44 -11.27
C LEU A 16 17.51 -26.60 -12.45
N LYS A 17 17.41 -27.12 -13.67
CA LYS A 17 17.78 -26.37 -14.88
C LYS A 17 16.91 -25.12 -15.10
N ALA A 18 15.60 -25.19 -14.80
CA ALA A 18 14.73 -24.02 -14.90
C ALA A 18 15.06 -22.97 -13.82
N ILE A 19 15.41 -23.41 -12.61
CA ILE A 19 15.84 -22.57 -11.49
C ILE A 19 17.17 -21.86 -11.83
N ASP A 20 18.14 -22.58 -12.41
CA ASP A 20 19.41 -22.03 -12.86
C ASP A 20 19.20 -20.96 -13.97
N ASP A 21 18.30 -21.21 -14.94
CA ASP A 21 17.93 -20.25 -15.99
C ASP A 21 17.29 -18.96 -15.43
N LEU A 22 16.62 -19.05 -14.27
CA LEU A 22 16.03 -17.92 -13.56
C LEU A 22 17.04 -17.14 -12.71
N GLY A 23 18.26 -17.65 -12.57
CA GLY A 23 19.30 -17.05 -11.72
C GLY A 23 19.06 -17.24 -10.23
N TYR A 24 18.26 -18.24 -9.83
CA TYR A 24 18.00 -18.56 -8.44
C TYR A 24 19.15 -19.40 -7.86
N ILE A 25 19.97 -18.77 -7.01
CA ILE A 25 21.16 -19.41 -6.43
C ILE A 25 20.81 -20.09 -5.10
N ASN A 26 20.35 -19.28 -4.13
CA ASN A 26 20.09 -19.73 -2.77
C ASN A 26 18.59 -19.68 -2.49
N PRO A 27 17.97 -20.77 -1.96
CA PRO A 27 16.58 -20.76 -1.55
C PRO A 27 16.39 -19.83 -0.35
N SER A 28 15.25 -19.14 -0.33
CA SER A 28 14.80 -18.41 0.84
C SER A 28 14.47 -19.36 2.00
N GLN A 29 14.32 -18.83 3.21
CA GLN A 29 14.03 -19.66 4.39
C GLN A 29 12.74 -20.50 4.22
N ILE A 30 11.67 -19.91 3.66
CA ILE A 30 10.42 -20.66 3.39
C ILE A 30 10.64 -21.76 2.34
N GLN A 31 11.48 -21.51 1.33
CA GLN A 31 11.79 -22.50 0.29
C GLN A 31 12.61 -23.65 0.86
N ALA A 32 13.68 -23.34 1.60
CA ALA A 32 14.56 -24.33 2.20
C ALA A 32 13.84 -25.25 3.21
N GLU A 33 12.88 -24.72 3.97
CA GLU A 33 12.12 -25.49 4.96
C GLU A 33 10.90 -26.20 4.34
N ALA A 34 10.16 -25.57 3.42
CA ALA A 34 8.90 -26.14 2.91
C ALA A 34 9.09 -27.12 1.75
N ILE A 35 10.06 -26.88 0.85
CA ILE A 35 10.24 -27.71 -0.35
C ILE A 35 10.52 -29.18 0.00
N PRO A 36 11.50 -29.51 0.89
CA PRO A 36 11.79 -30.91 1.19
C PRO A 36 10.58 -31.66 1.78
N LEU A 37 9.88 -31.03 2.73
CA LEU A 37 8.70 -31.61 3.38
C LEU A 37 7.56 -31.83 2.38
N ALA A 38 7.35 -30.89 1.46
CA ALA A 38 6.32 -31.02 0.45
C ALA A 38 6.66 -32.08 -0.60
N ILE A 39 7.93 -32.26 -0.97
CA ILE A 39 8.34 -33.32 -1.90
C ILE A 39 8.14 -34.70 -1.29
N GLU A 40 8.35 -34.85 0.01
CA GLU A 40 8.06 -36.09 0.77
C GLU A 40 6.56 -36.43 0.84
N GLY A 41 5.68 -35.50 0.44
CA GLY A 41 4.23 -35.71 0.35
C GLY A 41 3.44 -35.23 1.57
N TYR A 42 4.08 -34.55 2.52
CA TYR A 42 3.38 -33.96 3.67
C TYR A 42 2.51 -32.77 3.27
N ASP A 43 1.33 -32.65 3.86
CA ASP A 43 0.57 -31.40 3.82
C ASP A 43 1.32 -30.30 4.58
N ILE A 44 1.28 -29.07 4.08
CA ILE A 44 2.08 -27.95 4.63
C ILE A 44 1.19 -26.77 4.97
N ILE A 45 1.42 -26.17 6.14
CA ILE A 45 1.04 -24.80 6.45
C ILE A 45 2.31 -23.94 6.41
N GLY A 46 2.46 -23.15 5.34
CA GLY A 46 3.53 -22.18 5.18
C GLY A 46 3.10 -20.81 5.68
N GLN A 47 3.51 -20.45 6.90
CA GLN A 47 3.25 -19.12 7.45
C GLN A 47 4.41 -18.17 7.12
N ALA A 48 4.22 -17.33 6.10
CA ALA A 48 5.22 -16.33 5.68
C ALA A 48 4.59 -15.13 4.95
N GLN A 49 5.27 -13.98 5.04
CA GLN A 49 4.86 -12.74 4.36
C GLN A 49 5.04 -12.84 2.83
N THR A 50 4.44 -11.90 2.10
CA THR A 50 4.65 -11.75 0.66
C THR A 50 6.11 -11.41 0.34
N GLY A 51 6.58 -11.78 -0.85
CA GLY A 51 7.97 -11.54 -1.27
C GLY A 51 9.01 -12.42 -0.59
N THR A 52 8.61 -13.42 0.22
CA THR A 52 9.53 -14.40 0.82
C THR A 52 9.82 -15.59 -0.11
N GLY A 53 9.25 -15.63 -1.30
CA GLY A 53 9.45 -16.71 -2.27
C GLY A 53 8.49 -17.90 -2.12
N LYS A 54 7.31 -17.70 -1.49
CA LYS A 54 6.25 -18.72 -1.33
C LYS A 54 5.84 -19.38 -2.65
N THR A 55 5.71 -18.58 -3.71
CA THR A 55 5.31 -19.06 -5.05
C THR A 55 6.25 -20.13 -5.58
N ALA A 56 7.57 -19.89 -5.51
CA ALA A 56 8.55 -20.89 -5.91
C ALA A 56 8.58 -22.07 -4.92
N ALA A 57 8.28 -21.88 -3.63
CA ALA A 57 8.23 -22.99 -2.66
C ALA A 57 7.15 -24.03 -3.03
N PHE A 58 5.89 -23.63 -3.20
CA PHE A 58 4.87 -24.58 -3.63
C PHE A 58 5.02 -24.98 -5.10
N GLY A 59 5.45 -24.06 -5.96
CA GLY A 59 5.63 -24.33 -7.39
C GLY A 59 6.66 -25.41 -7.65
N CYS A 60 7.83 -25.33 -7.01
CA CYS A 60 8.86 -26.36 -7.11
C CYS A 60 8.36 -27.72 -6.59
N SER A 61 7.67 -27.71 -5.45
CA SER A 61 7.13 -28.94 -4.83
C SER A 61 6.14 -29.66 -5.73
N ILE A 62 5.21 -28.91 -6.33
CA ILE A 62 4.19 -29.43 -7.25
C ILE A 62 4.84 -29.92 -8.54
N ILE A 63 5.67 -29.09 -9.18
CA ILE A 63 6.30 -29.43 -10.45
C ILE A 63 7.19 -30.65 -10.29
N ASN A 64 7.89 -30.80 -9.16
CA ASN A 64 8.74 -31.97 -8.89
C ASN A 64 7.95 -33.29 -8.92
N ASN A 65 6.75 -33.30 -8.33
CA ASN A 65 5.97 -34.52 -8.14
C ASN A 65 4.89 -34.76 -9.21
N ILE A 66 4.57 -33.76 -10.04
CA ILE A 66 3.64 -33.92 -11.17
C ILE A 66 4.31 -34.57 -12.38
N LYS A 67 3.54 -35.42 -13.06
CA LYS A 67 3.83 -35.89 -14.42
C LYS A 67 2.84 -35.27 -15.40
N ARG A 68 3.33 -34.94 -16.59
CA ARG A 68 2.49 -34.41 -17.67
C ARG A 68 1.41 -35.40 -18.06
N GLY A 69 0.17 -34.93 -18.15
CA GLY A 69 -1.01 -35.73 -18.45
C GLY A 69 -2.01 -35.01 -19.36
N LYS A 70 -3.22 -35.56 -19.42
CA LYS A 70 -4.38 -34.89 -20.03
C LYS A 70 -5.28 -34.24 -18.98
N ASP A 71 -5.26 -34.77 -17.76
CA ASP A 71 -6.06 -34.33 -16.63
C ASP A 71 -5.35 -33.29 -15.78
N ILE A 72 -6.15 -32.50 -15.06
CA ILE A 72 -5.65 -31.49 -14.14
C ILE A 72 -5.14 -32.21 -12.89
N SER A 73 -3.83 -32.09 -12.62
CA SER A 73 -3.18 -32.68 -11.46
C SER A 73 -3.05 -31.70 -10.30
N SER A 74 -3.06 -30.39 -10.55
CA SER A 74 -3.00 -29.38 -9.49
C SER A 74 -3.97 -28.22 -9.70
N ILE A 75 -4.55 -27.77 -8.59
CA ILE A 75 -5.30 -26.53 -8.51
C ILE A 75 -4.69 -25.61 -7.44
N ILE A 76 -4.50 -24.35 -7.80
CA ILE A 76 -3.95 -23.30 -6.95
C ILE A 76 -5.00 -22.20 -6.84
N LEU A 77 -5.55 -22.02 -5.64
CA LEU A 77 -6.50 -20.96 -5.33
C LEU A 77 -5.78 -19.75 -4.77
N THR A 78 -6.13 -18.57 -5.27
CA THR A 78 -5.48 -17.30 -4.94
C THR A 78 -6.51 -16.16 -4.96
N PRO A 79 -6.37 -15.11 -4.12
CA PRO A 79 -7.43 -14.10 -3.93
C PRO A 79 -7.68 -13.20 -5.14
N THR A 80 -6.65 -12.93 -5.95
CA THR A 80 -6.73 -11.90 -6.99
C THR A 80 -6.32 -12.43 -8.35
N ARG A 81 -6.81 -11.75 -9.39
CA ARG A 81 -6.50 -12.08 -10.79
C ARG A 81 -5.02 -11.81 -11.08
N GLU A 82 -4.51 -10.73 -10.51
CA GLU A 82 -3.13 -10.28 -10.67
C GLU A 82 -2.16 -11.31 -10.08
N LEU A 83 -2.47 -11.83 -8.89
CA LEU A 83 -1.69 -12.89 -8.27
C LEU A 83 -1.81 -14.22 -9.04
N ALA A 84 -3.01 -14.55 -9.55
CA ALA A 84 -3.17 -15.73 -10.42
C ALA A 84 -2.29 -15.67 -11.68
N ILE A 85 -2.19 -14.50 -12.32
CA ILE A 85 -1.31 -14.30 -13.48
C ILE A 85 0.16 -14.41 -13.07
N GLN A 86 0.56 -13.83 -11.94
CA GLN A 86 1.94 -13.93 -11.45
C GLN A 86 2.36 -15.36 -11.15
N ILE A 87 1.52 -16.10 -10.43
CA ILE A 87 1.77 -17.51 -10.14
C ILE A 87 1.85 -18.29 -11.46
N TYR A 88 0.96 -18.04 -12.42
CA TYR A 88 1.02 -18.65 -13.74
C TYR A 88 2.34 -18.35 -14.48
N GLU A 89 2.78 -17.09 -14.52
CA GLU A 89 4.03 -16.70 -15.17
C GLU A 89 5.24 -17.39 -14.52
N GLU A 90 5.26 -17.46 -13.19
CA GLU A 90 6.32 -18.12 -12.43
C GLU A 90 6.34 -19.64 -12.66
N LEU A 91 5.18 -20.29 -12.60
CA LEU A 91 5.08 -21.73 -12.85
C LEU A 91 5.42 -22.10 -14.29
N ASN A 92 5.07 -21.26 -15.27
CA ASN A 92 5.48 -21.47 -16.67
C ASN A 92 7.00 -21.42 -16.84
N LYS A 93 7.68 -20.52 -16.12
CA LYS A 93 9.15 -20.45 -16.13
C LYS A 93 9.76 -21.69 -15.46
N LEU A 94 9.26 -22.05 -14.27
CA LEU A 94 9.75 -23.22 -13.50
C LEU A 94 9.48 -24.55 -14.22
N SER A 95 8.39 -24.67 -14.98
CA SER A 95 8.02 -25.89 -15.70
C SER A 95 8.52 -25.96 -17.16
N LYS A 96 9.39 -25.01 -17.57
CA LYS A 96 9.93 -24.88 -18.93
C LYS A 96 10.44 -26.20 -19.53
N TYR A 97 11.13 -27.02 -18.73
CA TYR A 97 11.72 -28.28 -19.18
C TYR A 97 10.80 -29.50 -18.99
N ASP A 98 9.80 -29.42 -18.12
CA ASP A 98 8.79 -30.47 -17.93
C ASP A 98 7.64 -30.39 -18.95
N LYS A 99 7.53 -29.26 -19.65
CA LYS A 99 6.50 -28.99 -20.67
C LYS A 99 5.07 -29.16 -20.10
N LEU A 100 4.90 -28.80 -18.83
CA LEU A 100 3.58 -28.74 -18.20
C LEU A 100 2.78 -27.58 -18.79
N LYS A 101 1.48 -27.77 -18.90
CA LYS A 101 0.54 -26.72 -19.31
C LYS A 101 -0.11 -26.13 -18.07
N VAL A 102 0.21 -24.87 -17.81
CA VAL A 102 -0.42 -24.07 -16.75
C VAL A 102 -1.49 -23.18 -17.37
N LEU A 103 -2.65 -23.06 -16.74
CA LEU A 103 -3.71 -22.15 -17.16
C LEU A 103 -4.16 -21.26 -16.00
N PRO A 104 -4.11 -19.92 -16.14
CA PRO A 104 -4.70 -19.04 -15.16
C PRO A 104 -6.18 -18.82 -15.47
N ILE A 105 -7.01 -18.88 -14.44
CA ILE A 105 -8.46 -18.83 -14.54
C ILE A 105 -9.02 -17.83 -13.52
N TYR A 106 -9.54 -16.72 -14.02
CA TYR A 106 -10.02 -15.64 -13.18
C TYR A 106 -11.16 -14.85 -13.83
N GLY A 107 -11.93 -14.12 -13.02
CA GLY A 107 -13.04 -13.29 -13.47
C GLY A 107 -12.63 -12.18 -14.45
N GLY A 108 -13.59 -11.60 -15.20
CA GLY A 108 -13.31 -10.47 -16.11
C GLY A 108 -12.55 -10.80 -17.40
N ASP A 109 -12.07 -12.03 -17.55
CA ASP A 109 -11.64 -12.60 -18.83
C ASP A 109 -12.72 -13.52 -19.43
N SER A 110 -12.65 -13.76 -20.74
CA SER A 110 -13.59 -14.58 -21.50
C SER A 110 -13.64 -16.01 -20.95
N ILE A 111 -14.77 -16.38 -20.37
CA ILE A 111 -15.00 -17.74 -19.87
C ILE A 111 -14.95 -18.76 -21.01
N THR A 112 -15.45 -18.41 -22.19
CA THR A 112 -15.41 -19.28 -23.38
C THR A 112 -13.98 -19.61 -23.80
N ARG A 113 -13.06 -18.63 -23.70
CA ARG A 113 -11.63 -18.86 -23.94
C ARG A 113 -11.05 -19.85 -22.93
N GLN A 114 -11.32 -19.63 -21.64
CA GLN A 114 -10.85 -20.51 -20.56
C GLN A 114 -11.37 -21.95 -20.74
N ILE A 115 -12.66 -22.13 -21.06
CA ILE A 115 -13.26 -23.44 -21.37
C ILE A 115 -12.56 -24.10 -22.57
N LYS A 116 -12.26 -23.33 -23.63
CA LYS A 116 -11.56 -23.85 -24.81
C LYS A 116 -10.14 -24.33 -24.47
N GLU A 117 -9.39 -23.59 -23.66
CA GLU A 117 -8.06 -24.01 -23.23
C GLU A 117 -8.11 -25.23 -22.31
N LEU A 118 -9.07 -25.30 -21.38
CA LEU A 118 -9.29 -26.49 -20.54
C LEU A 118 -9.54 -27.75 -21.38
N LYS A 119 -10.35 -27.64 -22.44
CA LYS A 119 -10.60 -28.76 -23.38
C LYS A 119 -9.35 -29.22 -24.14
N ARG A 120 -8.30 -28.41 -24.23
CA ARG A 120 -7.02 -28.78 -24.87
C ARG A 120 -6.09 -29.59 -23.95
N GLY A 121 -6.51 -29.83 -22.70
CA GLY A 121 -5.75 -30.50 -21.65
C GLY A 121 -4.79 -29.53 -20.97
N VAL A 122 -4.87 -29.48 -19.65
CA VAL A 122 -4.12 -28.59 -18.74
C VAL A 122 -3.67 -29.42 -17.54
N ASP A 123 -2.41 -29.27 -17.12
CA ASP A 123 -1.85 -30.01 -15.98
C ASP A 123 -2.06 -29.25 -14.66
N ILE A 124 -1.93 -27.91 -14.69
CA ILE A 124 -2.02 -27.05 -13.51
C ILE A 124 -2.98 -25.90 -13.77
N VAL A 125 -3.95 -25.71 -12.87
CA VAL A 125 -4.87 -24.58 -12.88
C VAL A 125 -4.53 -23.63 -11.74
N VAL A 126 -4.40 -22.34 -12.05
CA VAL A 126 -4.24 -21.27 -11.06
C VAL A 126 -5.47 -20.38 -11.16
N GLY A 127 -6.21 -20.14 -10.08
CA GLY A 127 -7.42 -19.34 -10.24
C GLY A 127 -8.01 -18.71 -8.99
N THR A 128 -8.92 -17.75 -9.25
CA THR A 128 -9.69 -17.07 -8.21
C THR A 128 -10.93 -17.89 -7.85
N PRO A 129 -11.29 -18.05 -6.55
CA PRO A 129 -12.36 -18.95 -6.11
C PRO A 129 -13.67 -18.82 -6.91
N GLY A 130 -14.25 -17.63 -7.00
CA GLY A 130 -15.53 -17.45 -7.71
C GLY A 130 -15.53 -17.88 -9.18
N ARG A 131 -14.41 -17.71 -9.92
CA ARG A 131 -14.33 -18.17 -11.33
C ARG A 131 -14.10 -19.68 -11.42
N VAL A 132 -13.31 -20.24 -10.50
CA VAL A 132 -13.12 -21.70 -10.43
C VAL A 132 -14.48 -22.36 -10.18
N LEU A 133 -15.25 -21.87 -9.21
CA LEU A 133 -16.57 -22.39 -8.88
C LEU A 133 -17.56 -22.25 -10.05
N ASP A 134 -17.56 -21.13 -10.77
CA ASP A 134 -18.36 -20.94 -11.99
C ASP A 134 -18.04 -22.02 -13.06
N LEU A 135 -16.76 -22.34 -13.29
CA LEU A 135 -16.38 -23.39 -14.25
C LEU A 135 -16.69 -24.81 -13.78
N ILE A 136 -16.60 -25.08 -12.48
CA ILE A 136 -17.05 -26.35 -11.88
C ILE A 136 -18.56 -26.52 -12.11
N SER A 137 -19.36 -25.50 -11.78
CA SER A 137 -20.83 -25.56 -11.92
C SER A 137 -21.27 -25.81 -13.37
N ARG A 138 -20.48 -25.32 -14.34
CA ARG A 138 -20.68 -25.55 -15.78
C ARG A 138 -20.16 -26.90 -16.28
N LYS A 139 -19.60 -27.73 -15.41
CA LYS A 139 -18.93 -29.01 -15.73
C LYS A 139 -17.79 -28.83 -16.75
N ALA A 140 -17.16 -27.67 -16.75
CA ALA A 140 -16.07 -27.34 -17.66
C ALA A 140 -14.68 -27.58 -17.04
N LEU A 141 -14.61 -27.70 -15.71
CA LEU A 141 -13.39 -27.92 -14.95
C LEU A 141 -13.48 -29.26 -14.20
N PRO A 142 -13.02 -30.38 -14.78
CA PRO A 142 -13.02 -31.67 -14.12
C PRO A 142 -11.90 -31.73 -13.07
N LEU A 143 -12.24 -32.06 -11.82
CA LEU A 143 -11.29 -32.05 -10.71
C LEU A 143 -11.00 -33.44 -10.11
N SER A 144 -11.59 -34.50 -10.67
CA SER A 144 -11.51 -35.87 -10.13
C SER A 144 -10.11 -36.47 -10.03
N HIS A 145 -9.12 -35.91 -10.72
CA HIS A 145 -7.73 -36.39 -10.75
C HIS A 145 -6.74 -35.41 -10.11
N VAL A 146 -7.24 -34.38 -9.40
CA VAL A 146 -6.38 -33.40 -8.73
C VAL A 146 -5.67 -34.05 -7.56
N GLN A 147 -4.33 -34.05 -7.64
CA GLN A 147 -3.44 -34.57 -6.61
C GLN A 147 -2.91 -33.48 -5.68
N PHE A 148 -2.92 -32.22 -6.12
CA PHE A 148 -2.38 -31.10 -5.34
C PHE A 148 -3.36 -29.94 -5.25
N LEU A 149 -3.72 -29.54 -4.04
CA LEU A 149 -4.44 -28.31 -3.73
C LEU A 149 -3.48 -27.31 -3.09
N VAL A 150 -3.43 -26.09 -3.62
CA VAL A 150 -2.76 -24.97 -2.96
C VAL A 150 -3.76 -23.88 -2.62
N LEU A 151 -3.66 -23.35 -1.40
CA LEU A 151 -4.36 -22.14 -0.97
C LEU A 151 -3.32 -21.07 -0.71
N ASP A 152 -3.12 -20.13 -1.64
CA ASP A 152 -2.15 -19.03 -1.49
C ASP A 152 -2.85 -17.73 -1.07
N GLU A 153 -2.22 -16.98 -0.16
CA GLU A 153 -2.82 -15.82 0.54
C GLU A 153 -4.21 -16.15 1.10
N ALA A 154 -4.31 -17.25 1.84
CA ALA A 154 -5.57 -17.77 2.35
C ALA A 154 -6.30 -16.79 3.29
N ASP A 155 -5.56 -16.07 4.14
CA ASP A 155 -6.05 -14.94 4.94
C ASP A 155 -6.71 -13.84 4.11
N GLU A 156 -6.15 -13.51 2.95
CA GLU A 156 -6.73 -12.50 2.06
C GLU A 156 -7.98 -13.02 1.34
N MET A 157 -8.02 -14.30 0.96
CA MET A 157 -9.26 -14.91 0.44
C MET A 157 -10.40 -14.86 1.47
N LEU A 158 -10.09 -15.08 2.76
CA LEU A 158 -11.04 -14.90 3.85
C LEU A 158 -11.51 -13.44 3.96
N ASN A 159 -10.60 -12.47 3.92
CA ASN A 159 -10.94 -11.04 3.99
C ASN A 159 -11.83 -10.60 2.83
N MET A 160 -11.73 -11.26 1.68
CA MET A 160 -12.58 -11.03 0.51
C MET A 160 -13.92 -11.77 0.54
N GLY A 161 -14.17 -12.59 1.58
CA GLY A 161 -15.41 -13.34 1.73
C GLY A 161 -15.48 -14.63 0.90
N PHE A 162 -14.34 -15.14 0.39
CA PHE A 162 -14.31 -16.34 -0.45
C PHE A 162 -14.26 -17.66 0.33
N ILE A 163 -14.46 -17.63 1.66
CA ILE A 163 -14.31 -18.84 2.48
C ILE A 163 -15.29 -19.94 2.06
N ASP A 164 -16.55 -19.59 1.82
CA ASP A 164 -17.59 -20.53 1.39
C ASP A 164 -17.28 -21.07 -0.02
N ASP A 165 -16.84 -20.20 -0.94
CA ASP A 165 -16.43 -20.60 -2.30
C ASP A 165 -15.28 -21.62 -2.26
N ILE A 166 -14.29 -21.42 -1.37
CA ILE A 166 -13.17 -22.35 -1.21
C ILE A 166 -13.67 -23.70 -0.70
N GLU A 167 -14.53 -23.72 0.32
CA GLU A 167 -15.08 -24.96 0.85
C GLU A 167 -15.89 -25.73 -0.19
N GLU A 168 -16.69 -25.05 -1.01
CA GLU A 168 -17.41 -25.67 -2.14
C GLU A 168 -16.47 -26.25 -3.19
N ILE A 169 -15.38 -25.54 -3.54
CA ILE A 169 -14.37 -26.07 -4.47
C ILE A 169 -13.73 -27.33 -3.89
N ILE A 170 -13.38 -27.35 -2.60
CA ILE A 170 -12.70 -28.49 -1.97
C ILE A 170 -13.60 -29.73 -1.95
N LYS A 171 -14.92 -29.57 -1.85
CA LYS A 171 -15.88 -30.70 -1.90
C LYS A 171 -15.87 -31.45 -3.24
N GLU A 172 -15.47 -30.78 -4.32
CA GLU A 172 -15.39 -31.34 -5.67
C GLU A 172 -14.02 -32.00 -5.96
N LEU A 173 -13.06 -31.87 -5.03
CA LEU A 173 -11.74 -32.51 -5.13
C LEU A 173 -11.76 -33.95 -4.60
N PRO A 174 -10.78 -34.80 -4.99
CA PRO A 174 -10.56 -36.10 -4.38
C PRO A 174 -10.40 -35.99 -2.87
N SER A 175 -10.60 -37.09 -2.14
CA SER A 175 -10.56 -37.06 -0.68
C SER A 175 -9.21 -36.54 -0.14
N GLN A 176 -9.19 -36.01 1.09
CA GLN A 176 -7.97 -35.43 1.66
C GLN A 176 -6.82 -36.45 1.80
N GLU A 177 -7.12 -37.74 1.81
CA GLU A 177 -6.12 -38.82 1.87
C GLU A 177 -5.44 -39.06 0.52
N GLU A 178 -6.14 -38.76 -0.59
CA GLU A 178 -5.70 -39.02 -1.97
C GLU A 178 -5.02 -37.81 -2.64
N ARG A 179 -5.06 -36.64 -1.98
CA ARG A 179 -4.41 -35.42 -2.45
C ARG A 179 -3.45 -34.88 -1.39
N GLN A 180 -2.54 -34.00 -1.80
CA GLN A 180 -1.70 -33.20 -0.93
C GLN A 180 -2.21 -31.76 -0.92
N THR A 181 -2.30 -31.17 0.28
CA THR A 181 -2.76 -29.79 0.46
C THR A 181 -1.65 -28.90 1.02
N LEU A 182 -1.38 -27.78 0.34
CA LEU A 182 -0.40 -26.79 0.74
C LEU A 182 -1.11 -25.44 1.00
N LEU A 183 -1.17 -25.01 2.26
CA LEU A 183 -1.79 -23.75 2.67
C LEU A 183 -0.71 -22.72 2.98
N PHE A 184 -0.71 -21.61 2.25
CA PHE A 184 0.21 -20.49 2.46
C PHE A 184 -0.55 -19.23 2.88
N SER A 185 -0.14 -18.64 3.99
CA SER A 185 -0.83 -17.48 4.58
C SER A 185 0.14 -16.60 5.35
N ALA A 186 -0.08 -15.28 5.39
CA ALA A 186 0.74 -14.40 6.24
C ALA A 186 0.28 -14.47 7.70
N THR A 187 -1.03 -14.57 7.91
CA THR A 187 -1.68 -14.69 9.20
C THR A 187 -2.55 -15.96 9.28
N MET A 188 -2.83 -16.40 10.51
CA MET A 188 -3.63 -17.59 10.78
C MET A 188 -4.81 -17.23 11.70
N PRO A 189 -5.79 -16.45 11.23
CA PRO A 189 -7.00 -16.18 12.00
C PRO A 189 -7.81 -17.47 12.21
N GLN A 190 -8.75 -17.46 13.16
CA GLN A 190 -9.51 -18.65 13.54
C GLN A 190 -10.20 -19.37 12.36
N PRO A 191 -10.79 -18.67 11.37
CA PRO A 191 -11.37 -19.34 10.20
C PRO A 191 -10.34 -20.10 9.36
N ILE A 192 -9.14 -19.54 9.15
CA ILE A 192 -8.06 -20.24 8.42
C ILE A 192 -7.52 -21.43 9.21
N LYS A 193 -7.44 -21.31 10.55
CA LYS A 193 -7.09 -22.46 11.40
C LYS A 193 -8.11 -23.60 11.29
N LYS A 194 -9.41 -23.27 11.26
CA LYS A 194 -10.47 -24.26 11.05
C LYS A 194 -10.40 -24.89 9.67
N LEU A 195 -10.20 -24.08 8.63
CA LEU A 195 -10.00 -24.57 7.26
C LEU A 195 -8.84 -25.56 7.21
N ALA A 196 -7.71 -25.22 7.84
CA ALA A 196 -6.56 -26.10 7.90
C ALA A 196 -6.87 -27.42 8.63
N GLN A 197 -7.55 -27.36 9.77
CA GLN A 197 -7.94 -28.54 10.56
C GLN A 197 -8.92 -29.46 9.82
N ASN A 198 -9.79 -28.90 8.98
CA ASN A 198 -10.84 -29.64 8.31
C ASN A 198 -10.39 -30.29 6.99
N TYR A 199 -9.36 -29.74 6.33
CA TYR A 199 -9.03 -30.09 4.95
C TYR A 199 -7.58 -30.50 4.69
N LEU A 200 -6.69 -30.42 5.71
CA LEU A 200 -5.36 -31.00 5.66
C LEU A 200 -5.32 -32.33 6.41
N LYS A 201 -4.40 -33.21 6.00
CA LYS A 201 -4.08 -34.46 6.70
C LYS A 201 -3.61 -34.21 8.13
N LYS A 202 -3.93 -35.10 9.05
CA LYS A 202 -3.63 -34.92 10.49
C LYS A 202 -2.13 -34.74 10.81
N ASP A 203 -1.25 -35.21 9.95
CA ASP A 203 0.20 -35.17 10.12
C ASP A 203 0.89 -34.00 9.38
N TYR A 204 0.10 -32.98 8.96
CA TYR A 204 0.61 -31.78 8.30
C TYR A 204 1.76 -31.11 9.07
N LYS A 205 2.69 -30.50 8.33
CA LYS A 205 3.82 -29.76 8.91
C LYS A 205 3.54 -28.26 8.87
N VAL A 206 3.99 -27.56 9.90
CA VAL A 206 3.90 -26.09 9.99
C VAL A 206 5.29 -25.52 9.81
N VAL A 207 5.48 -24.77 8.72
CA VAL A 207 6.69 -24.00 8.46
C VAL A 207 6.39 -22.55 8.80
N ASN A 208 6.91 -22.09 9.93
CA ASN A 208 6.67 -20.74 10.41
C ASN A 208 7.93 -19.90 10.27
N ILE A 209 7.96 -19.08 9.22
CA ILE A 209 9.02 -18.09 9.07
C ILE A 209 8.67 -16.94 9.99
N LYS A 210 9.38 -16.88 11.13
CA LYS A 210 9.25 -15.80 12.10
C LYS A 210 9.16 -14.48 11.35
N LYS A 211 8.12 -13.69 11.65
CA LYS A 211 7.92 -12.33 11.11
C LYS A 211 9.29 -11.67 11.11
N VAL A 212 9.83 -11.50 9.91
CA VAL A 212 10.98 -10.66 9.69
C VAL A 212 10.47 -9.26 10.01
N SER A 213 10.61 -8.85 11.26
CA SER A 213 10.48 -7.45 11.67
C SER A 213 11.46 -6.57 10.88
N MET A 214 12.43 -7.17 10.18
CA MET A 214 13.42 -6.47 9.39
C MET A 214 12.86 -5.72 8.18
N THR A 215 11.75 -6.16 7.55
CA THR A 215 11.18 -5.40 6.40
C THR A 215 10.66 -4.04 6.86
N VAL A 216 10.03 -3.96 8.03
CA VAL A 216 9.64 -2.67 8.62
C VAL A 216 10.87 -1.86 9.05
N SER A 217 11.94 -2.52 9.54
CA SER A 217 13.15 -1.82 10.01
C SER A 217 13.89 -1.05 8.92
N LYS A 218 13.80 -1.49 7.64
CA LYS A 218 14.41 -0.82 6.49
C LYS A 218 13.49 0.21 5.82
N ILE A 219 12.25 0.31 6.28
CA ILE A 219 11.28 1.28 5.77
C ILE A 219 11.26 2.48 6.71
N THR A 220 11.82 3.59 6.27
CA THR A 220 11.67 4.88 6.94
C THR A 220 10.21 5.27 6.89
N GLN A 221 9.61 5.48 8.06
CA GLN A 221 8.20 5.79 8.17
C GLN A 221 8.00 7.20 8.72
N GLY A 222 6.91 7.83 8.31
CA GLY A 222 6.47 9.11 8.86
C GLY A 222 4.99 9.34 8.61
N PHE A 223 4.39 10.23 9.38
CA PHE A 223 3.02 10.66 9.10
C PHE A 223 2.90 12.18 9.14
N PHE A 224 2.02 12.69 8.27
CA PHE A 224 1.68 14.08 8.15
C PHE A 224 0.26 14.29 8.64
N GLU A 225 0.07 15.19 9.59
CA GLU A 225 -1.26 15.55 10.05
C GLU A 225 -1.85 16.64 9.14
N VAL A 226 -2.99 16.34 8.51
CA VAL A 226 -3.57 17.18 7.45
C VAL A 226 -5.06 17.43 7.66
N ASN A 227 -5.50 18.59 7.18
CA ASN A 227 -6.93 18.90 7.07
C ASN A 227 -7.45 18.28 5.76
N PRO A 228 -8.64 17.64 5.75
CA PRO A 228 -9.24 17.12 4.51
C PRO A 228 -9.25 18.12 3.35
N LYS A 229 -9.45 19.42 3.61
CA LYS A 229 -9.49 20.46 2.58
C LYS A 229 -8.12 20.76 1.95
N THR A 230 -7.03 20.65 2.71
CA THR A 230 -5.66 20.97 2.25
C THR A 230 -4.83 19.71 1.97
N LYS A 231 -5.43 18.53 2.12
CA LYS A 231 -4.77 17.23 1.99
C LYS A 231 -4.08 17.04 0.64
N PHE A 232 -4.73 17.43 -0.45
CA PHE A 232 -4.16 17.29 -1.80
C PHE A 232 -2.92 18.18 -1.99
N GLU A 233 -2.98 19.45 -1.56
CA GLU A 233 -1.83 20.34 -1.63
C GLU A 233 -0.68 19.85 -0.72
N ALA A 234 -1.01 19.39 0.48
CA ALA A 234 -0.03 18.81 1.41
C ALA A 234 0.65 17.57 0.80
N PHE A 235 -0.11 16.75 0.10
CA PHE A 235 0.42 15.59 -0.62
C PHE A 235 1.37 16.00 -1.74
N CYS A 236 1.00 16.97 -2.59
CA CYS A 236 1.86 17.48 -3.65
C CYS A 236 3.19 18.04 -3.10
N ARG A 237 3.14 18.77 -1.97
CA ARG A 237 4.34 19.30 -1.32
C ARG A 237 5.32 18.22 -0.88
N VAL A 238 4.79 17.11 -0.35
CA VAL A 238 5.62 15.97 0.04
C VAL A 238 6.18 15.27 -1.19
N LEU A 239 5.39 15.07 -2.26
CA LEU A 239 5.88 14.51 -3.51
C LEU A 239 7.01 15.33 -4.12
N ASP A 240 6.86 16.66 -4.14
CA ASP A 240 7.84 17.59 -4.69
C ASP A 240 9.11 17.73 -3.85
N LEU A 241 9.04 17.45 -2.53
CA LEU A 241 10.20 17.41 -1.65
C LEU A 241 10.99 16.11 -1.81
N GLU A 242 10.29 14.97 -1.78
CA GLU A 242 10.91 13.64 -1.78
C GLU A 242 11.38 13.21 -3.18
N ILE A 243 10.72 13.71 -4.23
CA ILE A 243 11.02 13.45 -5.64
C ILE A 243 11.22 11.95 -5.93
N PRO A 244 10.23 11.10 -5.62
CA PRO A 244 10.36 9.65 -5.71
C PRO A 244 10.56 9.17 -7.16
N ALA A 245 11.42 8.17 -7.36
CA ALA A 245 11.61 7.57 -8.69
C ALA A 245 10.37 6.78 -9.15
N SER A 246 9.81 5.99 -8.23
CA SER A 246 8.60 5.20 -8.40
C SER A 246 7.87 5.11 -7.06
N SER A 247 6.55 5.29 -7.09
CA SER A 247 5.73 5.24 -5.88
C SER A 247 4.33 4.68 -6.09
N ILE A 248 3.81 4.03 -5.04
CA ILE A 248 2.43 3.57 -4.96
C ILE A 248 1.68 4.44 -3.95
N ILE A 249 0.52 4.96 -4.36
CA ILE A 249 -0.32 5.87 -3.59
C ILE A 249 -1.64 5.18 -3.31
N PHE A 250 -1.91 4.90 -2.04
CA PHE A 250 -3.08 4.15 -1.62
C PHE A 250 -4.25 5.06 -1.25
N CYS A 251 -5.39 4.83 -1.91
CA CYS A 251 -6.68 5.44 -1.61
C CYS A 251 -7.66 4.40 -1.06
N LYS A 252 -8.63 4.87 -0.27
CA LYS A 252 -9.62 3.99 0.35
C LYS A 252 -10.68 3.51 -0.63
N THR A 253 -11.08 4.35 -1.59
CA THR A 253 -12.22 4.09 -2.48
C THR A 253 -11.79 4.18 -3.93
N LYS A 254 -12.53 3.50 -4.81
CA LYS A 254 -12.33 3.54 -6.27
C LYS A 254 -12.46 4.96 -6.81
N ARG A 255 -13.54 5.65 -6.42
CA ARG A 255 -13.76 7.05 -6.73
C ARG A 255 -12.62 7.96 -6.26
N GLY A 256 -12.06 7.70 -5.07
CA GLY A 256 -10.92 8.46 -4.56
C GLY A 256 -9.64 8.25 -5.37
N VAL A 257 -9.46 7.06 -5.98
CA VAL A 257 -8.37 6.83 -6.96
C VAL A 257 -8.57 7.72 -8.18
N ASP A 258 -9.77 7.72 -8.78
CA ASP A 258 -10.05 8.51 -9.98
C ASP A 258 -9.89 10.01 -9.73
N GLU A 259 -10.47 10.52 -8.64
CA GLU A 259 -10.36 11.94 -8.24
C GLU A 259 -8.91 12.35 -8.00
N LEU A 260 -8.10 11.50 -7.37
CA LEU A 260 -6.69 11.80 -7.10
C LEU A 260 -5.85 11.77 -8.39
N VAL A 261 -6.10 10.83 -9.29
CA VAL A 261 -5.40 10.74 -10.58
C VAL A 261 -5.68 11.97 -11.43
N GLU A 262 -6.95 12.37 -11.56
CA GLU A 262 -7.34 13.58 -12.29
C GLU A 262 -6.66 14.82 -11.69
N ALA A 263 -6.68 14.95 -10.37
CA ALA A 263 -6.03 16.06 -9.67
C ALA A 263 -4.50 16.07 -9.90
N LEU A 264 -3.84 14.92 -9.83
CA LEU A 264 -2.39 14.80 -10.09
C LEU A 264 -2.03 15.14 -11.55
N GLN A 265 -2.80 14.62 -12.51
CA GLN A 265 -2.59 14.90 -13.93
C GLN A 265 -2.82 16.38 -14.27
N SER A 266 -3.80 17.04 -13.63
CA SER A 266 -4.03 18.49 -13.77
C SER A 266 -2.84 19.33 -13.28
N LYS A 267 -1.96 18.73 -12.47
CA LYS A 267 -0.71 19.30 -11.95
C LYS A 267 0.52 18.72 -12.66
N SER A 268 0.35 18.13 -13.83
CA SER A 268 1.43 17.57 -14.67
C SER A 268 2.20 16.42 -14.02
N TYR A 269 1.68 15.76 -12.99
CA TYR A 269 2.25 14.52 -12.48
C TYR A 269 1.87 13.35 -13.39
N VAL A 270 2.86 12.51 -13.71
CA VAL A 270 2.65 11.28 -14.50
C VAL A 270 2.09 10.19 -13.60
N ALA A 271 0.76 10.20 -13.44
CA ALA A 271 0.01 9.31 -12.56
C ALA A 271 -1.09 8.54 -13.31
N GLU A 272 -1.32 7.29 -12.91
CA GLU A 272 -2.44 6.47 -13.37
C GLU A 272 -3.07 5.69 -12.22
N GLY A 273 -4.37 5.44 -12.35
CA GLY A 273 -5.18 4.74 -11.35
C GLY A 273 -5.20 3.22 -11.54
N MET A 274 -5.44 2.50 -10.45
CA MET A 274 -5.74 1.08 -10.44
C MET A 274 -6.79 0.74 -9.39
N HIS A 275 -7.99 0.38 -9.84
CA HIS A 275 -9.09 -0.03 -8.96
C HIS A 275 -9.95 -1.12 -9.61
N GLY A 276 -10.88 -1.70 -8.83
CA GLY A 276 -11.64 -2.88 -9.22
C GLY A 276 -12.62 -2.72 -10.41
N ASP A 277 -12.96 -1.49 -10.80
CA ASP A 277 -13.86 -1.24 -11.94
C ASP A 277 -13.12 -1.10 -13.28
N MET A 278 -11.78 -1.04 -13.23
CA MET A 278 -10.97 -0.96 -14.44
C MET A 278 -10.98 -2.28 -15.20
N SER A 279 -10.98 -2.17 -16.54
CA SER A 279 -10.80 -3.33 -17.39
C SER A 279 -9.43 -3.97 -17.14
N GLN A 280 -9.37 -5.30 -17.28
CA GLN A 280 -8.13 -6.05 -17.07
C GLN A 280 -7.02 -5.61 -18.02
N MET A 281 -7.37 -5.34 -19.28
CA MET A 281 -6.43 -4.81 -20.27
C MET A 281 -5.81 -3.48 -19.83
N HIS A 282 -6.61 -2.60 -19.23
CA HIS A 282 -6.12 -1.33 -18.71
C HIS A 282 -5.18 -1.55 -17.52
N ARG A 283 -5.58 -2.38 -16.54
CA ARG A 283 -4.74 -2.70 -15.38
C ARG A 283 -3.38 -3.30 -15.79
N MET A 284 -3.37 -4.25 -16.72
CA MET A 284 -2.12 -4.83 -17.24
C MET A 284 -1.24 -3.80 -17.94
N ARG A 285 -1.83 -2.90 -18.73
CA ARG A 285 -1.10 -1.82 -19.40
C ARG A 285 -0.48 -0.85 -18.41
N THR A 286 -1.23 -0.43 -17.39
CA THR A 286 -0.75 0.45 -16.32
C THR A 286 0.36 -0.22 -15.51
N LEU A 287 0.21 -1.50 -15.15
CA LEU A 287 1.28 -2.26 -14.49
C LEU A 287 2.54 -2.36 -15.33
N LYS A 288 2.40 -2.65 -16.63
CA LYS A 288 3.54 -2.72 -17.55
C LYS A 288 4.29 -1.40 -17.59
N ARG A 289 3.58 -0.29 -17.77
CA ARG A 289 4.15 1.06 -17.80
C ARG A 289 4.85 1.44 -16.49
N PHE A 290 4.29 1.02 -15.36
CA PHE A 290 4.87 1.21 -14.04
C PHE A 290 6.17 0.41 -13.86
N LYS A 291 6.18 -0.87 -14.28
CA LYS A 291 7.38 -1.73 -14.26
C LYS A 291 8.50 -1.20 -15.16
N GLU A 292 8.16 -0.64 -16.31
CA GLU A 292 9.11 -0.07 -17.27
C GLU A 292 9.61 1.33 -16.87
N GLY A 293 9.11 1.92 -15.78
CA GLY A 293 9.51 3.24 -15.30
C GLY A 293 8.92 4.43 -16.07
N SER A 294 8.07 4.18 -17.07
CA SER A 294 7.34 5.23 -17.82
C SER A 294 6.17 5.85 -17.05
N LEU A 295 5.82 5.27 -15.90
CA LEU A 295 4.83 5.79 -14.96
C LEU A 295 5.49 5.90 -13.58
N ASN A 296 5.51 7.10 -13.01
CA ASN A 296 6.14 7.35 -11.70
C ASN A 296 5.19 7.10 -10.53
N PHE A 297 3.90 7.39 -10.72
CA PHE A 297 2.90 7.39 -9.66
C PHE A 297 1.76 6.42 -9.97
N LEU A 298 1.67 5.32 -9.23
CA LEU A 298 0.55 4.38 -9.30
C LEU A 298 -0.43 4.65 -8.16
N VAL A 299 -1.60 5.17 -8.47
CA VAL A 299 -2.66 5.39 -7.48
C VAL A 299 -3.57 4.17 -7.43
N ALA A 300 -3.75 3.53 -6.27
CA ALA A 300 -4.48 2.27 -6.19
C ALA A 300 -5.33 2.10 -4.92
N THR A 301 -6.34 1.24 -5.01
CA THR A 301 -7.00 0.69 -3.81
C THR A 301 -6.26 -0.54 -3.28
N ASP A 302 -6.49 -0.91 -2.01
CA ASP A 302 -5.91 -2.12 -1.40
C ASP A 302 -6.10 -3.36 -2.26
N VAL A 303 -7.33 -3.61 -2.69
CA VAL A 303 -7.69 -4.77 -3.51
C VAL A 303 -6.93 -4.79 -4.83
N ALA A 304 -6.77 -3.61 -5.44
CA ALA A 304 -6.16 -3.51 -6.75
C ALA A 304 -4.63 -3.59 -6.72
N ALA A 305 -4.03 -3.28 -5.56
CA ALA A 305 -2.59 -3.32 -5.33
C ALA A 305 -2.09 -4.62 -4.71
N ARG A 306 -2.99 -5.50 -4.24
CA ARG A 306 -2.66 -6.86 -3.81
C ARG A 306 -2.14 -7.66 -4.99
N GLY A 307 -1.11 -8.48 -4.74
CA GLY A 307 -0.44 -9.19 -5.82
C GLY A 307 0.19 -8.27 -6.87
N ILE A 308 0.51 -7.01 -6.58
CA ILE A 308 1.44 -6.23 -7.43
C ILE A 308 2.86 -6.59 -7.00
N ASP A 309 3.57 -7.32 -7.87
CA ASP A 309 4.99 -7.59 -7.76
C ASP A 309 5.76 -6.67 -8.70
N VAL A 310 6.20 -5.54 -8.13
CA VAL A 310 6.96 -4.51 -8.84
C VAL A 310 8.19 -4.20 -8.00
N ASP A 311 9.35 -4.54 -8.54
CA ASP A 311 10.62 -4.14 -7.97
C ASP A 311 10.88 -2.66 -8.18
N GLY A 312 11.65 -2.05 -7.28
CA GLY A 312 12.09 -0.66 -7.43
C GLY A 312 11.10 0.42 -6.99
N VAL A 313 9.99 0.05 -6.34
CA VAL A 313 9.14 1.03 -5.64
C VAL A 313 9.96 1.64 -4.51
N THR A 314 10.23 2.95 -4.62
CA THR A 314 11.02 3.69 -3.63
C THR A 314 10.14 4.20 -2.49
N HIS A 315 8.93 4.64 -2.82
CA HIS A 315 8.03 5.31 -1.87
C HIS A 315 6.63 4.67 -1.87
N VAL A 316 6.05 4.57 -0.68
CA VAL A 316 4.63 4.23 -0.51
C VAL A 316 3.95 5.39 0.20
N PHE A 317 2.87 5.90 -0.38
CA PHE A 317 2.05 6.94 0.22
C PHE A 317 0.68 6.37 0.60
N ASN A 318 0.37 6.34 1.89
CA ASN A 318 -1.01 6.17 2.34
C ASN A 318 -1.70 7.53 2.24
N TYR A 319 -2.24 7.84 1.06
CA TYR A 319 -3.07 9.03 0.91
C TYR A 319 -4.25 8.93 1.86
N ASP A 320 -4.98 7.82 1.86
CA ASP A 320 -5.94 7.49 2.91
C ASP A 320 -5.35 6.44 3.86
N LEU A 321 -5.50 6.62 5.17
CA LEU A 321 -5.03 5.64 6.14
C LEU A 321 -5.87 4.34 6.05
N PRO A 322 -5.24 3.13 6.11
CA PRO A 322 -5.99 1.88 6.12
C PRO A 322 -6.85 1.72 7.37
N GLN A 323 -7.85 0.85 7.31
CA GLN A 323 -8.80 0.63 8.40
C GLN A 323 -8.28 -0.31 9.49
N ASP A 324 -7.27 -1.13 9.16
CA ASP A 324 -6.65 -2.09 10.06
C ASP A 324 -5.11 -2.10 9.89
N VAL A 325 -4.43 -2.70 10.87
CA VAL A 325 -2.96 -2.69 10.95
C VAL A 325 -2.32 -3.65 9.93
N GLU A 326 -3.01 -4.72 9.58
CA GLU A 326 -2.50 -5.72 8.63
C GLU A 326 -2.41 -5.12 7.23
N SER A 327 -3.48 -4.45 6.80
CA SER A 327 -3.52 -3.64 5.59
C SER A 327 -2.38 -2.60 5.58
N TYR A 328 -2.11 -1.92 6.70
CA TYR A 328 -0.98 -0.98 6.78
C TYR A 328 0.37 -1.66 6.46
N VAL A 329 0.64 -2.81 7.09
CA VAL A 329 1.87 -3.58 6.86
C VAL A 329 1.96 -4.05 5.41
N HIS A 330 0.84 -4.49 4.81
CA HIS A 330 0.79 -4.93 3.41
C HIS A 330 1.03 -3.80 2.41
N ARG A 331 0.56 -2.58 2.71
CA ARG A 331 0.81 -1.39 1.91
C ARG A 331 2.27 -0.98 1.95
N ILE A 332 2.84 -0.79 3.14
CA ILE A 332 4.23 -0.33 3.25
C ILE A 332 5.23 -1.38 2.77
N GLY A 333 4.89 -2.67 2.86
CA GLY A 333 5.68 -3.78 2.30
C GLY A 333 5.75 -3.81 0.76
N ARG A 334 5.16 -2.82 0.07
CA ARG A 334 5.38 -2.60 -1.37
C ARG A 334 6.71 -1.90 -1.67
N THR A 335 7.32 -1.24 -0.70
CA THR A 335 8.70 -0.71 -0.79
C THR A 335 9.66 -1.51 0.11
N GLY A 336 10.96 -1.24 0.05
CA GLY A 336 11.98 -1.88 0.89
C GLY A 336 12.21 -3.36 0.57
N ARG A 337 11.94 -3.77 -0.68
CA ARG A 337 12.14 -5.14 -1.18
C ARG A 337 13.59 -5.37 -1.63
N ALA A 338 13.99 -6.64 -1.74
CA ALA A 338 15.31 -7.06 -2.24
C ALA A 338 16.50 -6.34 -1.56
N ASN A 339 16.45 -6.21 -0.24
CA ASN A 339 17.45 -5.54 0.61
C ASN A 339 17.63 -4.02 0.43
N ARG A 340 16.80 -3.35 -0.39
CA ARG A 340 16.83 -1.89 -0.57
C ARG A 340 16.13 -1.17 0.58
N GLU A 341 16.48 0.09 0.78
CA GLU A 341 15.75 1.00 1.66
C GLU A 341 14.46 1.47 0.98
N GLY A 342 13.46 1.81 1.80
CA GLY A 342 12.18 2.30 1.32
C GLY A 342 11.62 3.38 2.24
N THR A 343 10.74 4.21 1.70
CA THR A 343 10.08 5.26 2.49
C THR A 343 8.57 5.09 2.44
N ALA A 344 7.90 5.21 3.59
CA ALA A 344 6.46 5.12 3.70
C ALA A 344 5.88 6.30 4.48
N TYR A 345 5.01 7.07 3.82
CA TYR A 345 4.35 8.23 4.42
C TYR A 345 2.84 8.05 4.51
N SER A 346 2.26 8.50 5.62
CA SER A 346 0.81 8.47 5.83
C SER A 346 0.23 9.85 6.05
N PHE A 347 -0.86 10.16 5.37
CA PHE A 347 -1.64 11.38 5.59
C PHE A 347 -2.78 11.08 6.54
N VAL A 348 -2.78 11.74 7.70
CA VAL A 348 -3.66 11.44 8.83
C VAL A 348 -4.49 12.66 9.16
N THR A 349 -5.81 12.49 9.21
CA THR A 349 -6.70 13.52 9.74
C THR A 349 -6.80 13.41 11.27
N PRO A 350 -7.23 14.48 11.99
CA PRO A 350 -7.33 14.43 13.45
C PRO A 350 -8.21 13.28 13.99
N ARG A 351 -9.19 12.81 13.20
CA ARG A 351 -10.08 11.69 13.58
C ARG A 351 -9.39 10.32 13.51
N GLU A 352 -8.31 10.21 12.75
CA GLU A 352 -7.57 8.97 12.49
C GLU A 352 -6.37 8.78 13.44
N HIS A 353 -6.15 9.69 14.39
CA HIS A 353 -5.09 9.58 15.40
C HIS A 353 -5.15 8.30 16.25
N SER A 354 -6.36 7.77 16.48
CA SER A 354 -6.50 6.49 17.18
C SER A 354 -5.88 5.34 16.38
N MET A 355 -6.11 5.33 15.07
CA MET A 355 -5.63 4.30 14.16
C MET A 355 -4.10 4.34 14.03
N ILE A 356 -3.49 5.52 13.89
CA ILE A 356 -2.02 5.62 13.84
C ILE A 356 -1.37 5.17 15.16
N LYS A 357 -2.03 5.39 16.31
CA LYS A 357 -1.57 4.90 17.61
C LYS A 357 -1.62 3.36 17.68
N GLN A 358 -2.68 2.74 17.16
CA GLN A 358 -2.79 1.29 17.07
C GLN A 358 -1.69 0.70 16.17
N ILE A 359 -1.47 1.31 15.00
CA ILE A 359 -0.40 0.90 14.07
C ILE A 359 0.97 0.97 14.76
N LYS A 360 1.30 2.07 15.45
CA LYS A 360 2.56 2.23 16.20
C LYS A 360 2.77 1.12 17.24
N ASN A 361 1.73 0.80 18.00
CA ASN A 361 1.82 -0.20 19.07
C ASN A 361 2.12 -1.61 18.51
N VAL A 362 1.50 -1.96 17.39
CA VAL A 362 1.63 -3.31 16.80
C VAL A 362 2.90 -3.46 15.97
N THR A 363 3.23 -2.45 15.16
CA THR A 363 4.45 -2.48 14.33
C THR A 363 5.72 -2.31 15.14
N LYS A 364 5.62 -1.76 16.37
CA LYS A 364 6.76 -1.36 17.22
C LYS A 364 7.75 -0.42 16.50
N GLY A 365 7.35 0.14 15.36
CA GLY A 365 8.16 1.02 14.53
C GLY A 365 8.05 2.48 14.96
N SER A 366 9.10 3.26 14.71
CA SER A 366 9.05 4.72 14.88
C SER A 366 8.31 5.33 13.70
N ILE A 367 7.12 5.87 13.94
CA ILE A 367 6.33 6.61 12.94
C ILE A 367 6.19 8.06 13.44
N PRO A 368 7.25 8.89 13.33
CA PRO A 368 7.23 10.27 13.79
C PRO A 368 6.21 11.12 13.03
N LYS A 369 5.68 12.14 13.71
CA LYS A 369 4.92 13.20 13.06
C LYS A 369 5.90 14.11 12.34
N LEU A 370 5.70 14.31 11.03
CA LEU A 370 6.53 15.18 10.22
C LEU A 370 5.77 16.48 9.89
N PRO A 371 6.47 17.62 9.80
CA PRO A 371 5.87 18.87 9.36
C PRO A 371 5.59 18.82 7.85
N ILE A 372 4.53 19.51 7.39
CA ILE A 372 4.29 19.70 5.96
C ILE A 372 5.40 20.57 5.37
N PRO A 373 6.01 20.18 4.23
CA PRO A 373 7.07 20.96 3.60
C PRO A 373 6.63 22.37 3.21
N THR A 374 7.52 23.34 3.45
CA THR A 374 7.36 24.71 2.98
C THR A 374 7.74 24.82 1.50
N VAL A 375 7.28 25.88 0.83
CA VAL A 375 7.63 26.12 -0.59
C VAL A 375 9.13 26.30 -0.76
N GLN A 376 9.79 26.99 0.17
CA GLN A 376 11.24 27.17 0.12
C GLN A 376 11.98 25.83 0.19
N GLN A 377 11.58 24.93 1.09
CA GLN A 377 12.20 23.60 1.18
C GLN A 377 12.06 22.78 -0.10
N ILE A 378 10.93 22.92 -0.79
CA ILE A 378 10.69 22.26 -2.08
C ILE A 378 11.62 22.84 -3.16
N ILE A 379 11.72 24.17 -3.24
CA ILE A 379 12.61 24.86 -4.19
C ILE A 379 14.05 24.43 -3.94
N ASP A 380 14.50 24.45 -2.68
CA ASP A 380 15.86 24.07 -2.29
C ASP A 380 16.14 22.60 -2.65
N ALA A 381 15.20 21.69 -2.42
CA ALA A 381 15.35 20.27 -2.76
C ALA A 381 15.47 20.05 -4.28
N LYS A 382 14.60 20.68 -5.08
CA LYS A 382 14.66 20.64 -6.54
C LYS A 382 15.96 21.24 -7.07
N PHE A 383 16.36 22.39 -6.54
CA PHE A 383 17.62 23.06 -6.89
C PHE A 383 18.83 22.17 -6.60
N ASN A 384 18.88 21.55 -5.41
CA ASN A 384 19.96 20.65 -5.02
C ASN A 384 20.02 19.41 -5.92
N LYS A 385 18.87 18.82 -6.26
CA LYS A 385 18.82 17.69 -7.20
C LYS A 385 19.37 18.08 -8.56
N LYS A 386 18.92 19.22 -9.11
CA LYS A 386 19.36 19.66 -10.43
C LYS A 386 20.83 20.03 -10.46
N SER A 387 21.32 20.68 -9.40
CA SER A 387 22.74 21.01 -9.25
C SER A 387 23.61 19.75 -9.29
N LYS A 388 23.18 18.65 -8.66
CA LYS A 388 23.87 17.36 -8.75
C LYS A 388 23.86 16.77 -10.15
N GLU A 389 22.75 16.87 -10.88
CA GLU A 389 22.67 16.43 -12.30
C GLU A 389 23.63 17.23 -13.18
N ILE A 390 23.66 18.56 -13.02
CA ILE A 390 24.58 19.44 -13.77
C ILE A 390 26.03 19.09 -13.48
N LEU A 391 26.41 18.92 -12.20
CA LEU A 391 27.78 18.54 -11.83
C LEU A 391 28.18 17.18 -12.40
N LYS A 392 27.24 16.23 -12.50
CA LYS A 392 27.49 14.93 -13.12
C LYS A 392 27.77 15.08 -14.62
N GLU A 393 26.92 15.79 -15.36
CA GLU A 393 27.10 16.02 -16.80
C GLU A 393 28.37 16.83 -17.12
N LEU A 394 28.74 17.77 -16.23
CA LEU A 394 30.01 18.50 -16.32
C LEU A 394 31.23 17.57 -16.25
N ASN A 395 31.17 16.56 -15.38
CA ASN A 395 32.24 15.56 -15.27
C ASN A 395 32.25 14.60 -16.47
N ASP A 396 31.08 14.28 -17.04
CA ASP A 396 30.95 13.38 -18.19
C ASP A 396 31.42 14.02 -19.51
N GLY A 397 31.59 15.35 -19.56
CA GLY A 397 32.28 16.07 -20.65
C GLY A 397 31.52 16.18 -21.98
N ASN A 398 30.28 15.73 -22.06
CA ASN A 398 29.52 15.57 -23.31
C ASN A 398 28.71 16.82 -23.75
N PHE A 399 29.24 18.02 -23.54
CA PHE A 399 28.54 19.28 -23.85
C PHE A 399 29.19 20.12 -24.97
N GLY A 400 30.18 19.58 -25.69
CA GLY A 400 30.94 20.28 -26.73
C GLY A 400 30.09 20.98 -27.80
N LYS A 401 29.00 20.35 -28.24
CA LYS A 401 28.05 20.92 -29.23
C LYS A 401 27.29 22.16 -28.75
N TYR A 402 27.27 22.41 -27.44
CA TYR A 402 26.61 23.57 -26.83
C TYR A 402 27.58 24.71 -26.52
N LEU A 403 28.90 24.48 -26.60
CA LEU A 403 29.92 25.47 -26.23
C LEU A 403 29.87 26.73 -27.09
N ILE A 404 29.62 26.60 -28.39
CA ILE A 404 29.52 27.74 -29.31
C ILE A 404 28.40 28.68 -28.86
N LEU A 405 27.20 28.13 -28.69
CA LEU A 405 26.03 28.90 -28.22
C LEU A 405 26.26 29.47 -26.80
N ALA A 406 26.88 28.71 -25.90
CA ALA A 406 27.18 29.17 -24.55
C ALA A 406 28.15 30.37 -24.57
N ASN A 407 29.19 30.32 -25.40
CA ASN A 407 30.14 31.42 -25.58
C ASN A 407 29.44 32.65 -26.17
N GLU A 408 28.65 32.50 -27.24
CA GLU A 408 27.88 33.60 -27.84
C GLU A 408 26.95 34.28 -26.82
N LEU A 409 26.28 33.49 -25.97
CA LEU A 409 25.43 34.03 -24.91
C LEU A 409 26.22 34.78 -23.83
N CYS A 410 27.44 34.33 -23.53
CA CYS A 410 28.31 34.91 -22.51
C CYS A 410 29.19 36.06 -23.00
N GLU A 411 29.35 36.26 -24.32
CA GLU A 411 30.16 37.35 -24.90
C GLU A 411 29.67 38.73 -24.46
N ASN A 412 28.34 38.91 -24.36
CA ASN A 412 27.72 40.19 -24.04
C ASN A 412 26.96 40.18 -22.70
N ASN A 413 26.98 39.07 -21.96
CA ASN A 413 26.23 38.92 -20.71
C ASN A 413 27.08 38.26 -19.64
N ASN A 414 26.82 38.57 -18.36
CA ASN A 414 27.51 37.90 -17.26
C ASN A 414 27.15 36.39 -17.26
N PRO A 415 28.13 35.47 -17.31
CA PRO A 415 27.87 34.03 -17.31
C PRO A 415 26.99 33.56 -16.14
N VAL A 416 27.12 34.19 -14.97
CA VAL A 416 26.31 33.87 -13.79
C VAL A 416 24.84 34.24 -14.01
N GLU A 417 24.57 35.38 -14.67
CA GLU A 417 23.21 35.83 -14.98
C GLU A 417 22.57 34.97 -16.07
N VAL A 418 23.36 34.51 -17.05
CA VAL A 418 22.93 33.56 -18.07
C VAL A 418 22.52 32.23 -17.42
N VAL A 419 23.37 31.67 -16.54
CA VAL A 419 23.05 30.44 -15.79
C VAL A 419 21.82 30.64 -14.91
N ALA A 420 21.73 31.74 -14.17
CA ALA A 420 20.56 32.04 -13.33
C ALA A 420 19.27 32.14 -14.16
N THR A 421 19.34 32.71 -15.36
CA THR A 421 18.20 32.84 -16.28
C THR A 421 17.78 31.48 -16.84
N LEU A 422 18.74 30.64 -17.25
CA LEU A 422 18.47 29.26 -17.69
C LEU A 422 17.84 28.43 -16.57
N MET A 423 18.37 28.54 -15.35
CA MET A 423 17.80 27.92 -14.16
C MET A 423 16.36 28.40 -13.96
N LYS A 424 16.11 29.72 -13.93
CA LYS A 424 14.76 30.27 -13.81
C LYS A 424 13.80 29.72 -14.86
N MET A 425 14.18 29.76 -16.15
CA MET A 425 13.35 29.24 -17.25
C MET A 425 13.05 27.75 -17.12
N GLN A 426 13.97 26.97 -16.56
CA GLN A 426 13.78 25.55 -16.34
C GLN A 426 12.92 25.26 -15.10
N PHE A 427 13.14 25.97 -13.99
CA PHE A 427 12.40 25.78 -12.75
C PHE A 427 10.96 26.32 -12.81
N ASP A 428 10.72 27.45 -13.49
CA ASP A 428 9.36 27.96 -13.73
C ASP A 428 8.51 26.96 -14.52
N LYS A 429 9.14 26.08 -15.33
CA LYS A 429 8.47 25.00 -16.07
C LYS A 429 8.30 23.70 -15.25
N GLU A 430 9.15 23.45 -14.26
CA GLU A 430 9.13 22.24 -13.42
C GLU A 430 8.28 22.39 -12.14
N MET A 431 7.72 23.57 -11.88
CA MET A 431 6.70 23.76 -10.85
C MET A 431 5.33 23.23 -11.32
N SER A 432 5.14 21.93 -11.10
CA SER A 432 3.86 21.21 -11.28
C SER A 432 2.68 21.84 -10.53
N PHE A 433 2.94 22.56 -9.44
CA PHE A 433 1.92 23.17 -8.59
C PHE A 433 2.29 24.64 -8.28
N ASP A 434 1.35 25.55 -8.52
CA ASP A 434 1.48 26.97 -8.15
C ASP A 434 1.21 27.14 -6.65
N TYR A 435 2.28 27.13 -5.86
CA TYR A 435 2.19 27.27 -4.40
C TYR A 435 2.03 28.74 -4.00
N SER A 436 0.79 29.20 -3.85
CA SER A 436 0.47 30.58 -3.47
C SER A 436 0.84 30.98 -2.02
N LYS A 437 1.14 30.02 -1.14
CA LYS A 437 1.45 30.25 0.28
C LYS A 437 2.68 29.46 0.72
N ASN A 438 3.59 30.09 1.47
CA ASN A 438 4.83 29.45 1.91
C ASN A 438 4.62 28.25 2.86
N ALA A 439 3.55 28.25 3.65
CA ALA A 439 3.18 27.15 4.52
C ALA A 439 1.71 26.79 4.33
N LEU A 440 1.43 25.48 4.25
CA LEU A 440 0.11 24.97 4.56
C LEU A 440 -0.02 24.89 6.08
N GLU A 441 -1.05 25.52 6.62
CA GLU A 441 -1.42 25.30 8.01
C GLU A 441 -1.76 23.81 8.17
N SER A 442 -0.87 23.06 8.84
CA SER A 442 -1.27 21.82 9.51
C SER A 442 -2.48 22.17 10.40
N PRO A 443 -3.49 21.30 10.59
CA PRO A 443 -4.54 21.58 11.55
C PRO A 443 -3.86 21.83 12.88
N SER A 444 -3.75 23.09 13.23
CA SER A 444 -3.02 23.50 14.38
C SER A 444 -3.86 23.05 15.55
N SER A 445 -3.27 22.31 16.47
CA SER A 445 -3.72 22.32 17.87
C SER A 445 -3.45 23.70 18.50
N ASN A 446 -3.77 24.80 17.78
CA ASN A 446 -3.78 26.16 18.29
C ASN A 446 -5.15 26.50 18.88
N ASP A 447 -6.09 25.58 18.84
CA ASP A 447 -7.33 25.65 19.57
C ASP A 447 -7.05 25.82 21.07
N VAL A 448 -7.36 26.99 21.62
CA VAL A 448 -7.28 27.26 23.04
C VAL A 448 -8.61 26.88 23.66
N ARG A 449 -8.57 25.91 24.58
CA ARG A 449 -9.76 25.51 25.33
C ARG A 449 -9.93 26.46 26.50
N LEU A 450 -11.06 27.15 26.53
CA LEU A 450 -11.46 28.08 27.57
C LEU A 450 -12.51 27.40 28.46
N PHE A 451 -12.34 27.56 29.77
CA PHE A 451 -13.30 27.19 30.80
C PHE A 451 -14.23 28.36 31.07
N PHE A 452 -15.53 28.10 31.17
CA PHE A 452 -16.55 29.06 31.57
C PHE A 452 -17.25 28.55 32.82
N SER A 453 -17.31 29.36 33.88
CA SER A 453 -17.91 28.99 35.18
C SER A 453 -19.44 28.91 35.20
N ILE A 454 -20.07 28.61 34.07
CA ILE A 454 -21.52 28.58 33.86
C ILE A 454 -21.92 27.34 33.04
N GLY A 455 -23.01 26.67 33.42
CA GLY A 455 -23.42 25.39 32.84
C GLY A 455 -24.93 25.23 32.68
N LYS A 456 -25.39 23.98 32.52
CA LYS A 456 -26.81 23.66 32.33
C LYS A 456 -27.70 24.12 33.48
N ARG A 457 -27.21 24.05 34.73
CA ARG A 457 -27.94 24.52 35.92
C ARG A 457 -28.27 26.02 35.87
N ASP A 458 -27.51 26.78 35.10
CA ASP A 458 -27.73 28.21 34.87
C ASP A 458 -28.57 28.50 33.61
N LYS A 459 -29.27 27.46 33.11
CA LYS A 459 -30.10 27.49 31.89
C LYS A 459 -29.31 27.90 30.63
N LEU A 460 -28.02 27.57 30.57
CA LEU A 460 -27.16 27.88 29.44
C LEU A 460 -27.42 26.92 28.27
N THR A 461 -27.57 27.47 27.06
CA THR A 461 -27.64 26.68 25.81
C THR A 461 -26.42 26.95 24.94
N PRO A 462 -26.02 26.01 24.04
CA PRO A 462 -24.86 26.22 23.17
C PRO A 462 -24.99 27.49 22.32
N LYS A 463 -26.20 27.75 21.80
CA LYS A 463 -26.50 28.96 21.02
C LYS A 463 -26.30 30.22 21.85
N ALA A 464 -26.83 30.27 23.07
CA ALA A 464 -26.68 31.44 23.94
C ALA A 464 -25.20 31.71 24.30
N LEU A 465 -24.41 30.67 24.55
CA LEU A 465 -22.99 30.81 24.85
C LEU A 465 -22.18 31.29 23.63
N VAL A 466 -22.46 30.75 22.43
CA VAL A 466 -21.80 31.21 21.19
C VAL A 466 -22.15 32.66 20.90
N THR A 467 -23.44 33.03 20.94
CA THR A 467 -23.90 34.41 20.72
C THR A 467 -23.23 35.39 21.69
N TYR A 468 -23.17 35.04 22.97
CA TYR A 468 -22.50 35.84 23.99
C TYR A 468 -21.02 36.08 23.68
N ILE A 469 -20.28 35.03 23.28
CA ILE A 469 -18.86 35.13 22.93
C ILE A 469 -18.68 36.00 21.69
N THR A 470 -19.48 35.79 20.64
CA THR A 470 -19.36 36.53 19.39
C THR A 470 -19.68 38.02 19.55
N GLU A 471 -20.71 38.36 20.33
CA GLU A 471 -21.10 39.76 20.58
C GLU A 471 -20.11 40.49 21.48
N ARG A 472 -19.59 39.82 22.52
CA ARG A 472 -18.71 40.46 23.50
C ARG A 472 -17.28 40.60 23.02
N ALA A 473 -16.74 39.55 22.41
CA ALA A 473 -15.37 39.58 21.90
C ALA A 473 -15.28 40.18 20.48
N ASN A 474 -16.42 40.54 19.88
CA ASN A 474 -16.53 41.00 18.49
C ASN A 474 -15.79 40.08 17.51
N ILE A 475 -16.10 38.78 17.59
CA ILE A 475 -15.48 37.74 16.77
C ILE A 475 -16.52 37.02 15.92
N SER A 476 -16.08 36.51 14.77
CA SER A 476 -16.91 35.65 13.94
C SER A 476 -17.22 34.33 14.66
N GLY A 477 -18.47 33.86 14.62
CA GLY A 477 -18.87 32.56 15.15
C GLY A 477 -18.12 31.37 14.50
N LYS A 478 -17.50 31.57 13.34
CA LYS A 478 -16.63 30.57 12.69
C LYS A 478 -15.33 30.31 13.46
N LYS A 479 -14.93 31.20 14.36
CA LYS A 479 -13.74 31.07 15.23
C LYS A 479 -14.05 30.36 16.56
N VAL A 480 -15.29 29.90 16.73
CA VAL A 480 -15.72 29.09 17.87
C VAL A 480 -15.92 27.66 17.37
N ASN A 481 -14.95 26.79 17.66
CA ASN A 481 -14.83 25.48 17.02
C ASN A 481 -15.69 24.41 17.70
N LYS A 482 -15.66 24.36 19.04
CA LYS A 482 -16.36 23.34 19.82
C LYS A 482 -16.89 23.91 21.13
N VAL A 483 -18.12 23.54 21.50
CA VAL A 483 -18.78 23.94 22.76
C VAL A 483 -19.27 22.70 23.50
N ASP A 484 -18.75 22.48 24.70
CA ASP A 484 -19.18 21.42 25.62
C ASP A 484 -19.85 22.07 26.85
N ILE A 485 -21.17 21.92 27.02
CA ILE A 485 -21.88 22.42 28.22
C ILE A 485 -22.10 21.28 29.21
N LEU A 486 -21.54 21.43 30.42
CA LEU A 486 -21.68 20.49 31.53
C LEU A 486 -22.65 21.05 32.57
N GLU A 487 -22.93 20.28 33.63
CA GLU A 487 -23.92 20.63 34.66
C GLU A 487 -23.66 21.98 35.32
N SER A 488 -22.41 22.26 35.71
CA SER A 488 -22.05 23.47 36.49
C SER A 488 -21.06 24.40 35.79
N PHE A 489 -20.52 24.01 34.63
CA PHE A 489 -19.54 24.78 33.87
C PHE A 489 -19.57 24.37 32.39
N SER A 490 -18.84 25.07 31.54
CA SER A 490 -18.75 24.77 30.11
C SER A 490 -17.32 24.92 29.60
N PHE A 491 -17.00 24.23 28.51
CA PHE A 491 -15.77 24.44 27.76
C PHE A 491 -16.07 24.94 26.37
N VAL A 492 -15.29 25.92 25.92
CA VAL A 492 -15.34 26.43 24.55
C VAL A 492 -13.95 26.39 23.96
N THR A 493 -13.86 25.87 22.75
CA THR A 493 -12.62 25.78 21.98
C THR A 493 -12.64 26.87 20.93
N VAL A 494 -11.64 27.76 20.95
CA VAL A 494 -11.52 28.91 20.03
C VAL A 494 -10.13 28.97 19.42
N ASP A 495 -10.01 29.64 18.28
CA ASP A 495 -8.71 29.85 17.64
C ASP A 495 -7.77 30.70 18.54
N LYS A 496 -6.45 30.41 18.52
CA LYS A 496 -5.44 31.09 19.36
C LYS A 496 -5.39 32.60 19.17
N ASP A 497 -5.67 33.08 17.96
CA ASP A 497 -5.64 34.51 17.63
C ASP A 497 -6.78 35.31 18.28
N VAL A 498 -7.84 34.62 18.75
CA VAL A 498 -8.97 35.23 19.46
C VAL A 498 -9.06 34.86 20.93
N SER A 499 -8.28 33.89 21.42
CA SER A 499 -8.41 33.37 22.79
C SER A 499 -8.23 34.45 23.86
N GLN A 500 -7.27 35.35 23.68
CA GLN A 500 -6.99 36.43 24.64
C GLN A 500 -8.10 37.49 24.65
N LYS A 501 -8.65 37.83 23.48
CA LYS A 501 -9.81 38.73 23.38
C LYS A 501 -11.05 38.15 24.07
N VAL A 502 -11.27 36.84 23.93
CA VAL A 502 -12.40 36.17 24.61
C VAL A 502 -12.21 36.17 26.12
N LEU A 503 -11.00 35.91 26.63
CA LEU A 503 -10.70 35.96 28.07
C LEU A 503 -11.00 37.34 28.68
N GLU A 504 -10.50 38.40 28.03
CA GLU A 504 -10.65 39.78 28.53
C GLU A 504 -12.09 40.29 28.39
N ALA A 505 -12.77 40.00 27.28
CA ALA A 505 -14.10 40.54 27.01
C ALA A 505 -15.23 39.76 27.70
N CYS A 506 -15.07 38.46 27.93
CA CYS A 506 -16.11 37.60 28.49
C CYS A 506 -15.99 37.39 30.00
N SER A 507 -14.78 37.48 30.58
CA SER A 507 -14.63 37.28 32.03
C SER A 507 -15.21 38.45 32.84
N GLY A 508 -15.87 38.14 33.95
CA GLY A 508 -16.46 39.12 34.88
C GLY A 508 -17.85 39.64 34.49
N ASN A 509 -18.37 39.27 33.32
CA ASN A 509 -19.67 39.70 32.82
C ASN A 509 -20.79 38.69 33.18
N LYS A 510 -22.06 39.11 33.03
CA LYS A 510 -23.21 38.25 33.37
C LYS A 510 -23.79 37.55 32.14
N ILE A 511 -24.05 36.25 32.27
CA ILE A 511 -24.91 35.47 31.36
C ILE A 511 -26.07 34.94 32.22
N ASN A 512 -27.32 35.12 31.78
CA ASN A 512 -28.51 34.67 32.51
C ASN A 512 -28.51 35.06 34.01
N LYS A 513 -28.10 36.30 34.31
CA LYS A 513 -27.98 36.87 35.68
C LYS A 513 -26.85 36.32 36.55
N ARG A 514 -26.05 35.35 36.08
CA ARG A 514 -24.88 34.82 36.80
C ARG A 514 -23.57 35.41 36.25
N LYS A 515 -22.66 35.82 37.15
CA LYS A 515 -21.33 36.30 36.79
C LYS A 515 -20.48 35.13 36.31
N VAL A 516 -19.84 35.30 35.16
CA VAL A 516 -19.06 34.26 34.49
C VAL A 516 -17.59 34.58 34.62
N ASN A 517 -16.81 33.61 35.09
CA ASN A 517 -15.36 33.64 35.03
C ASN A 517 -14.90 32.79 33.85
N VAL A 518 -13.95 33.32 33.08
CA VAL A 518 -13.38 32.65 31.91
C VAL A 518 -11.88 32.50 32.10
N GLU A 519 -11.39 31.28 31.99
CA GLU A 519 -9.98 30.95 32.19
C GLU A 519 -9.49 29.99 31.09
N VAL A 520 -8.18 29.99 30.82
CA VAL A 520 -7.59 28.96 29.95
C VAL A 520 -7.64 27.63 30.69
N ALA A 521 -8.29 26.63 30.09
CA ALA A 521 -8.38 25.31 30.69
C ALA A 521 -6.99 24.65 30.67
N THR A 522 -6.29 24.67 31.80
CA THR A 522 -5.04 23.94 31.97
C THR A 522 -5.33 22.44 31.89
N LYS A 523 -4.57 21.70 31.06
CA LYS A 523 -4.55 20.23 31.12
C LYS A 523 -4.09 19.81 32.51
N ARG A 524 -5.03 19.45 33.40
CA ARG A 524 -4.68 18.59 34.53
C ARG A 524 -4.35 17.20 33.97
N ARG A 525 -3.27 16.63 34.51
CA ARG A 525 -2.67 15.33 34.18
C ARG A 525 -3.68 14.20 34.07
#